data_AF-A0A3C0DWD2-F1
#
_entry.id   AF-A0A3C0DWD2-F1
#
_cell.length_a   1.000
_cell.length_b   1.000
_cell.length_c   1.000
_cell.angle_alpha   90.00
_cell.angle_beta   90.00
_cell.angle_gamma   90.00
#
_symmetry.space_group_name_H-M   'P 1'
#
loop_
_entity.id
_entity.type
_entity.pdbx_description
1 polymer ?
#
loop_
_entity_poly.entity_id
_entity_poly.type
_entity_poly.pdbx_seq_one_letter_code
_entity_poly.pdbx_strand_id
1 'polypeptide(L)'
;MMSSLVPVLVTITTFVVMEGVAWLSHKYLMHGAMWYFHEDHHTRTPGFFEKNDAFFLIFAVPSAYCFITGSLHDDARFWVGAGIALYGFAYFVVHDIFIHQRFSLFKRT
;
A
#
# COMPACT_ATOMS: atom_id res chain seq x y z
N MET A 1 1.09 23.99 -19.53
CA MET A 1 0.41 22.81 -18.97
C MET A 1 1.35 21.62 -19.13
N MET A 2 1.62 20.87 -18.06
CA MET A 2 2.26 19.56 -18.21
C MET A 2 1.40 18.71 -19.15
N SER A 3 2.02 18.01 -20.09
CA SER A 3 1.28 17.06 -20.93
C SER A 3 0.65 16.01 -20.02
N SER A 4 -0.63 15.68 -20.23
CA SER A 4 -1.36 14.69 -19.41
C SER A 4 -0.70 13.31 -19.39
N LEU A 5 0.23 13.06 -20.31
CA LEU A 5 1.04 11.85 -20.39
C LEU A 5 2.01 11.68 -19.21
N VAL A 6 2.66 12.76 -18.75
CA VAL A 6 3.66 12.68 -17.67
C VAL A 6 3.03 12.23 -16.34
N PRO A 7 1.93 12.83 -15.86
CA PRO A 7 1.18 12.33 -14.70
C PRO A 7 0.85 10.85 -14.75
N VAL A 8 0.34 10.38 -15.90
CA VAL A 8 -0.08 8.99 -16.11
C VAL A 8 1.11 8.06 -16.02
N LEU A 9 2.22 8.38 -16.70
CA LEU A 9 3.43 7.57 -16.66
C LEU A 9 4.01 7.49 -15.25
N VAL A 10 4.13 8.61 -14.54
CA VAL A 10 4.65 8.64 -13.16
C VAL A 10 3.77 7.79 -12.25
N THR A 11 2.45 7.90 -12.36
CA THR A 11 1.49 7.14 -11.54
C THR A 11 1.63 5.63 -11.82
N ILE A 12 1.62 5.21 -13.08
CA ILE A 12 1.71 3.79 -13.48
C ILE A 12 3.07 3.20 -13.09
N THR A 13 4.16 3.91 -13.37
CA THR A 13 5.50 3.44 -13.00
C THR A 13 5.61 3.28 -11.49
N THR A 14 5.13 4.25 -10.70
CA THR A 14 5.13 4.15 -9.24
C THR A 14 4.29 2.95 -8.77
N PHE A 15 3.09 2.76 -9.33
CA PHE A 15 2.23 1.62 -9.02
C PHE A 15 2.93 0.28 -9.26
N VAL A 16 3.62 0.11 -10.39
CA VAL A 16 4.33 -1.14 -10.70
C VAL A 16 5.54 -1.35 -9.78
N VAL A 17 6.32 -0.28 -9.51
CA VAL A 17 7.48 -0.34 -8.61
C VAL A 17 7.05 -0.73 -7.19
N MET A 18 5.86 -0.32 -6.75
CA MET A 18 5.34 -0.67 -5.43
C MET A 18 5.18 -2.17 -5.21
N GLU A 19 5.01 -3.00 -6.26
CA GLU A 19 5.05 -4.46 -6.14
C GLU A 19 6.39 -4.94 -5.59
N GLY A 20 7.49 -4.42 -6.14
CA GLY A 20 8.83 -4.70 -5.65
C GLY A 20 9.02 -4.22 -4.21
N VAL A 21 8.53 -3.02 -3.89
CA VAL A 21 8.60 -2.45 -2.53
C VAL A 21 7.83 -3.32 -1.55
N ALA A 22 6.61 -3.74 -1.89
CA ALA A 22 5.76 -4.57 -1.05
C ALA A 22 6.39 -5.94 -0.83
N TRP A 23 6.88 -6.59 -1.88
CA TRP A 23 7.55 -7.89 -1.79
C TRP A 23 8.81 -7.83 -0.92
N LEU A 24 9.68 -6.82 -1.14
CA LEU A 24 10.89 -6.63 -0.35
C LEU A 24 10.57 -6.37 1.12
N SER A 25 9.57 -5.50 1.37
CA SER A 25 9.14 -5.18 2.73
C SER A 25 8.57 -6.41 3.42
N HIS A 26 7.70 -7.17 2.75
CA HIS A 26 7.11 -8.38 3.29
C HIS A 26 8.19 -9.43 3.63
N LYS A 27 9.09 -9.72 2.69
CA LYS A 27 10.11 -10.75 2.86
C LYS A 27 11.18 -10.39 3.89
N TYR A 28 11.68 -9.15 3.88
CA TYR A 28 12.86 -8.79 4.67
C TYR A 28 12.55 -7.96 5.91
N LEU A 29 11.47 -7.17 5.92
CA LEU A 29 11.08 -6.36 7.08
C LEU A 29 10.00 -7.06 7.89
N MET A 30 8.86 -7.40 7.28
CA MET A 30 7.71 -7.96 7.99
C MET A 30 8.00 -9.35 8.53
N HIS A 31 8.68 -10.21 7.77
CA HIS A 31 9.18 -11.50 8.24
C HIS A 31 10.54 -11.44 8.98
N GLY A 32 11.03 -10.24 9.27
CA GLY A 32 12.31 -9.99 9.95
C GLY A 32 12.14 -9.05 11.13
N ALA A 33 12.77 -7.88 11.05
CA ALA A 33 12.83 -6.91 12.15
C ALA A 33 11.44 -6.39 12.61
N MET A 34 10.42 -6.48 11.77
CA MET A 34 9.06 -6.03 12.04
C MET A 34 8.07 -7.18 12.27
N TRP A 35 8.56 -8.39 12.57
CA TRP A 35 7.71 -9.56 12.83
C TRP A 35 6.63 -9.33 13.87
N TYR A 36 6.93 -8.56 14.93
CA TYR A 36 5.96 -8.21 15.97
C TYR A 36 4.66 -7.61 15.41
N PHE A 37 4.75 -6.82 14.33
CA PHE A 37 3.59 -6.21 13.68
C PHE A 37 2.90 -7.15 12.69
N HIS A 38 3.56 -8.22 12.23
CA HIS A 38 3.05 -9.09 11.16
C HIS A 38 2.59 -10.48 11.64
N GLU A 39 2.98 -10.87 12.85
CA GLU A 39 2.73 -12.19 13.42
C GLU A 39 1.25 -12.58 13.50
N ASP A 40 0.39 -11.64 13.90
CA ASP A 40 -1.05 -11.89 14.07
C ASP A 40 -1.79 -12.08 12.74
N HIS A 41 -1.25 -11.47 11.67
CA HIS A 41 -1.73 -11.67 10.30
C HIS A 41 -1.51 -13.12 9.80
N HIS A 42 -0.42 -13.76 10.24
CA HIS A 42 -0.16 -15.18 9.93
C HIS A 42 -0.92 -16.14 10.85
N THR A 43 -1.15 -15.75 12.10
CA THR A 43 -1.75 -16.61 13.13
C THR A 43 -3.28 -16.48 13.25
N ARG A 44 -3.93 -15.72 12.35
CA ARG A 44 -5.40 -15.51 12.24
C ARG A 44 -6.09 -15.41 13.60
N THR A 45 -5.77 -14.34 14.32
CA THR A 45 -6.48 -14.01 15.56
C THR A 45 -7.86 -13.39 15.25
N PRO A 46 -8.94 -13.80 15.92
CA PRO A 46 -10.23 -13.16 15.75
C PRO A 46 -10.18 -11.68 16.17
N GLY A 47 -10.64 -10.79 15.30
CA GLY A 47 -10.68 -9.36 15.60
C GLY A 47 -10.93 -8.51 14.36
N PHE A 48 -11.38 -7.27 14.56
CA PHE A 48 -11.49 -6.30 13.47
C PHE A 48 -10.13 -5.69 13.12
N PHE A 49 -9.31 -5.39 14.13
CA PHE A 49 -7.97 -4.83 13.97
C PHE A 49 -6.89 -5.89 14.15
N GLU A 50 -5.82 -5.76 13.37
CA GLU A 50 -4.59 -6.53 13.49
C GLU A 50 -3.43 -5.54 13.70
N LYS A 51 -2.38 -5.93 14.41
CA LYS A 51 -1.13 -5.16 14.48
C LYS A 51 -0.57 -4.91 13.08
N ASN A 52 -0.84 -5.81 12.15
CA ASN A 52 -0.49 -5.68 10.74
C ASN A 52 -1.08 -4.43 10.09
N ASP A 53 -2.17 -3.88 10.63
CA ASP A 53 -2.73 -2.61 10.16
C ASP A 53 -1.75 -1.44 10.30
N ALA A 54 -0.73 -1.56 11.15
CA ALA A 54 0.36 -0.60 11.23
C ALA A 54 1.07 -0.42 9.86
N PHE A 55 1.13 -1.45 9.04
CA PHE A 55 1.72 -1.34 7.70
C PHE A 55 0.90 -0.47 6.75
N PHE A 56 -0.44 -0.43 6.89
CA PHE A 56 -1.24 0.55 6.14
C PHE A 56 -0.80 1.98 6.47
N LEU A 57 -0.55 2.28 7.74
CA LEU A 57 -0.07 3.59 8.16
C LEU A 57 1.35 3.86 7.66
N ILE A 58 2.25 2.87 7.78
CA ILE A 58 3.64 2.99 7.32
C ILE A 58 3.72 3.31 5.83
N PHE A 59 2.88 2.68 4.99
CA PHE A 59 2.83 2.98 3.55
C PHE A 59 1.99 4.22 3.22
N ALA A 60 1.01 4.59 4.05
CA ALA A 60 0.23 5.81 3.86
C ALA A 60 1.06 7.07 4.11
N VAL A 61 1.99 7.06 5.06
CA VAL A 61 2.86 8.21 5.39
C VAL A 61 3.66 8.73 4.17
N PRO A 62 4.44 7.91 3.43
CA PRO A 62 5.16 8.38 2.25
C PRO A 62 4.22 8.81 1.12
N SER A 63 3.05 8.15 0.96
CA SER A 63 2.02 8.60 0.00
C SER A 63 1.49 9.99 0.35
N ALA A 64 1.11 10.21 1.60
CA ALA A 64 0.61 11.48 2.11
C ALA A 64 1.67 12.59 1.99
N TYR A 65 2.93 12.29 2.35
CA TYR A 65 4.05 13.21 2.18
C TYR A 65 4.20 13.64 0.71
N CYS A 66 4.12 12.70 -0.22
CA CYS A 66 4.20 12.97 -1.65
C CYS A 66 3.01 13.81 -2.14
N PHE A 67 1.79 13.53 -1.67
CA PHE A 67 0.62 14.37 -1.98
C PHE A 67 0.76 15.80 -1.46
N ILE A 68 1.11 15.96 -0.19
CA ILE A 68 1.22 17.28 0.45
C ILE A 68 2.31 18.10 -0.23
N THR A 69 3.53 17.57 -0.31
CA THR A 69 4.67 18.28 -0.90
C THR A 69 4.56 18.43 -2.41
N GLY A 70 3.93 17.49 -3.11
CA GLY A 70 3.64 17.60 -4.52
C GLY A 70 2.62 18.70 -4.81
N SER A 71 1.57 18.81 -3.99
CA SER A 71 0.54 19.85 -4.14
C SER A 71 1.10 21.25 -3.85
N LEU A 72 1.95 21.39 -2.83
CA LEU A 72 2.55 22.67 -2.46
C LEU A 72 3.51 23.23 -3.52
N HIS A 73 4.14 22.36 -4.30
CA HIS A 73 5.15 22.71 -5.30
C HIS A 73 4.69 22.50 -6.75
N ASP A 74 3.45 22.04 -6.96
CA ASP A 74 2.85 21.71 -8.26
C ASP A 74 3.75 20.80 -9.11
N ASP A 75 4.22 19.69 -8.53
CA ASP A 75 5.19 18.80 -9.17
C ASP A 75 4.80 17.30 -9.20
N ALA A 76 5.68 16.50 -9.80
CA ALA A 76 5.47 15.08 -10.05
C ALA A 76 5.24 14.23 -8.78
N ARG A 77 5.63 14.71 -7.58
CA ARG A 77 5.42 13.97 -6.33
C ARG A 77 3.95 13.72 -6.05
N PHE A 78 3.06 14.60 -6.48
CA PHE A 78 1.62 14.37 -6.35
C PHE A 78 1.22 13.03 -7.01
N TRP A 79 1.72 12.79 -8.22
CA TRP A 79 1.44 11.60 -9.00
C TRP A 79 2.17 10.36 -8.47
N VAL A 80 3.32 10.52 -7.82
CA VAL A 80 3.96 9.45 -7.04
C VAL A 80 3.07 9.06 -5.86
N GLY A 81 2.57 10.04 -5.09
CA GLY A 81 1.61 9.81 -4.00
C GLY A 81 0.37 9.05 -4.47
N ALA A 82 -0.16 9.42 -5.64
CA ALA A 82 -1.27 8.74 -6.30
C ALA A 82 -0.95 7.29 -6.66
N GLY A 83 0.23 7.01 -7.24
CA GLY A 83 0.66 5.66 -7.57
C GLY A 83 0.79 4.76 -6.34
N ILE A 84 1.38 5.28 -5.24
CA ILE A 84 1.48 4.55 -3.96
C ILE A 84 0.08 4.25 -3.39
N ALA A 85 -0.81 5.25 -3.37
CA ALA A 85 -2.16 5.09 -2.84
C ALA A 85 -2.99 4.07 -3.65
N LEU A 86 -2.93 4.14 -4.99
CA LEU A 86 -3.59 3.20 -5.87
C LEU A 86 -3.09 1.77 -5.66
N TYR A 87 -1.78 1.59 -5.53
CA TYR A 87 -1.21 0.28 -5.22
C TYR A 87 -1.65 -0.21 -3.84
N GLY A 88 -1.58 0.64 -2.81
CA GLY A 88 -2.03 0.29 -1.46
C GLY A 88 -3.50 -0.16 -1.43
N PHE A 89 -4.37 0.53 -2.17
CA PHE A 89 -5.77 0.13 -2.33
C PHE A 89 -5.90 -1.22 -3.05
N ALA A 90 -5.21 -1.41 -4.17
CA ALA A 90 -5.23 -2.68 -4.90
C ALA A 90 -4.69 -3.84 -4.03
N TYR A 91 -3.61 -3.62 -3.30
CA TYR A 91 -3.02 -4.57 -2.37
C TYR A 91 -4.02 -4.93 -1.29
N PHE A 92 -4.64 -3.96 -0.60
CA PHE A 92 -5.67 -4.22 0.41
C PHE A 92 -6.81 -5.08 -0.14
N VAL A 93 -7.32 -4.76 -1.34
CA VAL A 93 -8.41 -5.53 -1.95
C VAL A 93 -7.97 -6.96 -2.25
N VAL A 94 -6.83 -7.15 -2.91
CA VAL A 94 -6.36 -8.49 -3.32
C VAL A 94 -5.90 -9.31 -2.11
N HIS A 95 -5.06 -8.72 -1.28
CA HIS A 95 -4.45 -9.39 -0.13
C HIS A 95 -5.46 -9.61 1.00
N ASP A 96 -6.05 -8.55 1.56
CA ASP A 96 -6.87 -8.67 2.77
C ASP A 96 -8.29 -9.16 2.48
N ILE A 97 -8.91 -8.72 1.38
CA ILE A 97 -10.27 -9.14 1.02
C ILE A 97 -10.27 -10.48 0.28
N PHE A 98 -9.50 -10.64 -0.80
CA PHE A 98 -9.56 -11.86 -1.62
C PHE A 98 -8.73 -13.02 -1.05
N ILE A 99 -7.45 -12.80 -0.69
CA ILE A 99 -6.53 -13.87 -0.28
C ILE A 99 -6.75 -14.26 1.18
N HIS A 100 -6.69 -13.28 2.09
CA HIS A 100 -6.84 -13.53 3.53
C HIS A 100 -8.31 -13.63 3.96
N GLN A 101 -9.25 -13.16 3.14
CA GLN A 101 -10.70 -13.15 3.45
C GLN A 101 -11.01 -12.58 4.84
N ARG A 102 -10.27 -11.54 5.22
CA ARG A 102 -10.44 -10.85 6.51
C ARG A 102 -11.82 -10.22 6.62
N PHE A 103 -12.34 -9.73 5.50
CA PHE A 103 -13.70 -9.21 5.38
C PHE A 103 -14.54 -10.18 4.54
N SER A 104 -15.80 -10.38 4.91
CA SER A 104 -16.73 -11.27 4.19
C SER A 104 -17.27 -10.65 2.90
N LEU A 105 -16.53 -9.74 2.26
CA LEU A 105 -16.84 -9.30 0.89
C LEU A 105 -16.34 -10.38 -0.08
N PHE A 106 -17.19 -10.80 -1.02
CA PHE A 106 -16.88 -11.81 -2.03
C PHE A 106 -16.56 -13.22 -1.50
N LYS A 107 -16.92 -13.52 -0.24
CA LYS A 107 -16.78 -14.86 0.31
C LYS A 107 -17.64 -15.83 -0.52
N ARG A 108 -17.00 -16.78 -1.21
CA ARG A 108 -17.72 -17.90 -1.83
C ARG A 108 -18.29 -18.76 -0.72
N THR A 109 -19.62 -18.91 -0.70
CA THR A 109 -20.36 -19.86 0.13
C THR A 109 -19.86 -21.27 -0.07
#